data_AF-A0A6V8E1T4-F1
#
_entry.id   AF-A0A6V8E1T4-F1
#
_cell.length_a   1.000
_cell.length_b   1.000
_cell.length_c   1.000
_cell.angle_alpha   90.00
_cell.angle_beta   90.00
_cell.angle_gamma   90.00
#
_symmetry.space_group_name_H-M   'P 1'
#
loop_
_entity.id
_entity.type
_entity.pdbx_description
1 polymer ?
#
loop_
_entity_poly.entity_id
_entity_poly.type
_entity_poly.pdbx_seq_one_letter_code
_entity_poly.pdbx_strand_id
1 'polypeptide(L)'
;MAFSPGPLEIIILLGIFFILFGAERLPKMANALGRSKGEFQKGLSEATTAATIADLEAGGKTSDQVLMDRAKAVGIDPSGMAVDELEKKVAALESLADEE
;
A
#
# COMPACT_ATOMS: atom_id res chain seq x y z
N MET A 1 11.76 -34.49 32.07
CA MET A 1 10.32 -34.73 32.30
C MET A 1 9.61 -33.43 31.94
N ALA A 2 8.91 -33.37 30.82
CA ALA A 2 8.20 -32.16 30.41
C ALA A 2 6.90 -32.06 31.22
N PHE A 3 6.80 -31.04 32.06
CA PHE A 3 5.58 -30.73 32.78
C PHE A 3 4.65 -29.98 31.83
N SER A 4 3.71 -30.70 31.21
CA SER A 4 2.64 -30.11 30.44
C SER A 4 1.40 -30.08 31.33
N PRO A 5 0.86 -28.90 31.69
CA PRO A 5 -0.33 -28.83 32.51
C PRO A 5 -1.52 -29.47 31.79
N GLY A 6 -2.25 -30.31 32.51
CA GLY A 6 -3.45 -30.96 32.04
C GLY A 6 -4.63 -29.97 31.89
N PRO A 7 -5.73 -30.41 31.24
CA PRO A 7 -6.89 -29.54 31.00
C PRO A 7 -7.48 -28.92 32.28
N LEU A 8 -7.53 -29.66 33.39
CA LEU A 8 -8.02 -29.14 34.67
C LEU A 8 -7.11 -28.05 35.25
N GLU A 9 -5.79 -28.25 35.18
CA GLU A 9 -4.82 -27.27 35.69
C GLU A 9 -4.88 -25.98 34.87
N ILE A 10 -5.06 -26.08 33.55
CA ILE A 10 -5.29 -24.93 32.67
C ILE A 10 -6.58 -24.17 33.06
N ILE A 11 -7.67 -24.87 33.36
CA ILE A 11 -8.94 -24.24 33.79
C ILE A 11 -8.75 -23.51 35.12
N ILE A 12 -8.06 -24.11 36.09
CA ILE A 12 -7.79 -23.48 37.40
C ILE A 12 -6.95 -22.21 37.21
N LEU A 13 -5.89 -22.29 36.39
CA LEU A 13 -5.04 -21.14 36.07
C LEU A 13 -5.83 -20.02 35.39
N LEU A 14 -6.71 -20.36 34.44
CA LEU A 14 -7.63 -19.39 33.82
C LEU A 14 -8.57 -18.76 34.85
N GLY A 15 -9.11 -19.55 35.77
CA GLY A 15 -9.95 -19.04 36.86
C GLY A 15 -9.21 -18.03 37.75
N ILE A 16 -8.00 -18.37 38.19
CA ILE A 16 -7.15 -17.46 38.98
C ILE A 16 -6.82 -16.20 38.17
N PHE A 17 -6.47 -16.35 36.90
CA PHE A 17 -6.20 -15.23 36.01
C PHE A 17 -7.41 -14.28 35.93
N PHE A 18 -8.63 -14.81 35.76
CA PHE A 18 -9.83 -13.99 35.70
C PHE A 18 -10.18 -13.31 37.03
N ILE A 19 -9.84 -13.92 38.17
CA ILE A 19 -9.98 -13.26 39.48
C ILE A 19 -9.04 -12.06 39.60
N LEU A 20 -7.79 -12.20 39.13
CA LEU A 20 -6.78 -11.15 39.23
C LEU A 20 -6.99 -10.02 38.21
N PHE A 21 -7.30 -10.37 36.97
CA PHE A 21 -7.34 -9.43 35.84
C PHE A 21 -8.76 -9.05 35.39
N GLY A 22 -9.77 -9.84 35.77
CA GLY A 22 -11.17 -9.67 35.36
C GLY A 22 -11.50 -10.35 34.02
N ALA A 23 -12.77 -10.76 33.86
CA ALA A 23 -13.29 -11.43 32.65
C ALA A 23 -13.11 -10.60 31.36
N GLU A 24 -13.07 -9.28 31.48
CA GLU A 24 -13.01 -8.36 30.34
C GLU A 24 -11.58 -8.14 29.81
N ARG A 25 -10.53 -8.52 30.56
CA ARG A 25 -9.13 -8.24 30.18
C ARG A 25 -8.66 -9.03 28.97
N LEU A 26 -8.96 -10.33 28.92
CA LEU A 26 -8.60 -11.16 27.77
C LEU A 26 -9.24 -10.66 26.45
N PRO A 27 -10.57 -10.40 26.40
CA PRO A 27 -11.21 -9.84 25.20
C PRO A 27 -10.66 -8.48 24.79
N LYS A 28 -10.42 -7.57 25.75
CA LYS A 28 -9.87 -6.24 25.46
C LYS A 28 -8.47 -6.33 24.87
N MET A 29 -7.60 -7.15 25.47
CA MET A 29 -6.23 -7.35 24.98
C MET A 29 -6.22 -8.01 23.60
N ALA A 30 -7.05 -9.03 23.36
CA ALA A 30 -7.16 -9.68 22.06
C ALA A 30 -7.62 -8.70 20.96
N ASN A 31 -8.60 -7.85 21.25
CA ASN A 31 -9.05 -6.80 20.32
C ASN A 31 -7.95 -5.78 20.02
N ALA A 32 -7.24 -5.30 21.06
CA ALA A 32 -6.15 -4.34 20.89
C ALA A 32 -4.97 -4.93 20.08
N LEU A 33 -4.55 -6.15 20.41
CA LEU A 33 -3.52 -6.90 19.69
C LEU A 33 -3.94 -7.18 18.23
N GLY A 34 -5.19 -7.59 18.02
CA GLY A 34 -5.73 -7.86 16.69
C GLY A 34 -5.73 -6.61 15.81
N ARG A 35 -6.20 -5.48 16.33
CA ARG A 35 -6.15 -4.19 15.62
C ARG A 35 -4.72 -3.76 15.32
N SER A 36 -3.83 -3.81 16.31
CA SER A 36 -2.42 -3.44 16.14
C SER A 36 -1.72 -4.30 15.08
N LYS A 37 -1.91 -5.62 15.10
CA LYS A 37 -1.37 -6.54 14.08
C LYS A 37 -1.97 -6.28 12.70
N GLY A 38 -3.27 -5.96 12.64
CA GLY A 38 -3.97 -5.64 11.39
C GLY A 38 -3.41 -4.37 10.73
N GLU A 39 -3.34 -3.27 11.48
CA GLU A 39 -2.77 -2.00 10.98
C GLU A 39 -1.28 -2.15 10.65
N PHE A 40 -0.52 -2.93 11.42
CA PHE A 40 0.88 -3.23 11.11
C PHE A 40 1.02 -3.96 9.77
N GLN A 41 0.23 -5.01 9.54
CA GLN A 41 0.27 -5.76 8.28
C GLN A 41 -0.19 -4.91 7.09
N LYS A 42 -1.20 -4.05 7.30
CA LYS A 42 -1.67 -3.09 6.31
C LYS A 42 -0.56 -2.10 5.95
N GLY A 43 0.11 -1.51 6.94
CA GLY A 43 1.25 -0.63 6.71
C GLY A 43 2.42 -1.30 5.98
N LEU A 44 2.72 -2.56 6.30
CA LEU A 44 3.72 -3.34 5.55
C LEU A 44 3.28 -3.59 4.09
N SER A 45 2.00 -3.90 3.87
CA SER A 45 1.45 -4.07 2.54
C SER A 45 1.53 -2.76 1.77
N GLU A 46 1.11 -1.63 2.32
CA GLU A 46 1.17 -0.32 1.67
C GLU A 46 2.62 0.08 1.34
N ALA A 47 3.56 -0.17 2.25
CA ALA A 47 4.99 0.06 2.02
C ALA A 47 5.60 -0.84 0.92
N THR A 48 5.04 -2.04 0.72
CA THR A 48 5.51 -3.01 -0.30
C THR A 48 4.66 -3.02 -1.56
N THR A 49 3.51 -2.34 -1.56
CA THR A 49 2.59 -2.29 -2.70
C THR A 49 3.09 -1.29 -3.74
N ALA A 50 2.84 -1.65 -4.99
CA ALA A 50 3.13 -0.90 -6.20
C ALA A 50 2.66 0.57 -6.22
N ALA A 51 1.92 1.10 -5.23
CA ALA A 51 1.60 2.52 -5.17
C ALA A 51 2.86 3.36 -4.93
N THR A 52 3.74 2.94 -4.03
CA THR A 52 5.03 3.64 -3.80
C THR A 52 5.97 3.45 -4.99
N ILE A 53 5.98 2.26 -5.60
CA ILE A 53 6.80 1.98 -6.80
C ILE A 53 6.26 2.73 -8.02
N ALA A 54 4.94 2.82 -8.21
CA ALA A 54 4.31 3.56 -9.30
C ALA A 54 4.47 5.07 -9.12
N ASP A 55 4.43 5.58 -7.88
CA ASP A 55 4.70 7.00 -7.58
C ASP A 55 6.21 7.33 -7.81
N LEU A 56 7.10 6.37 -7.51
CA LEU A 56 8.53 6.45 -7.87
C LEU A 56 8.78 6.29 -9.38
N GLU A 57 8.08 5.39 -10.08
CA GLU A 57 8.17 5.18 -11.54
C GLU A 57 7.61 6.38 -12.31
N ALA A 58 6.55 7.01 -11.79
CA ALA A 58 6.09 8.32 -12.25
C ALA A 58 7.10 9.44 -11.95
N GLY A 59 8.18 9.16 -11.22
CA GLY A 59 9.26 10.10 -10.91
C GLY A 59 8.79 11.31 -10.11
N GLY A 60 7.66 11.22 -9.41
CA GLY A 60 7.01 12.37 -8.76
C GLY A 60 6.52 13.45 -9.72
N LYS A 61 6.34 13.13 -11.00
CA LYS A 61 5.89 14.07 -12.04
C LYS A 61 4.36 14.04 -12.14
N THR A 62 3.75 15.22 -12.27
CA THR A 62 2.30 15.34 -12.52
C THR A 62 1.95 14.82 -13.92
N SER A 63 0.68 14.45 -14.16
CA SER A 63 0.21 13.94 -15.47
C SER A 63 0.64 14.82 -16.66
N ASP A 64 0.60 16.13 -16.47
CA ASP A 64 1.03 17.11 -17.49
C ASP A 64 2.53 17.02 -17.79
N GLN A 65 3.38 16.78 -16.79
CA GLN A 65 4.83 16.67 -16.98
C GLN A 65 5.21 15.40 -17.75
N VAL A 66 4.49 14.29 -17.54
CA VAL A 66 4.69 13.04 -18.29
C VAL A 66 4.36 13.24 -19.78
N LEU A 67 3.26 13.95 -20.08
CA LEU A 67 2.88 14.33 -21.43
C LEU A 67 3.90 15.27 -22.09
N MET A 68 4.43 16.25 -21.34
CA MET A 68 5.45 17.18 -21.82
C MET A 68 6.78 16.50 -22.12
N ASP A 69 7.22 15.54 -21.29
CA ASP A 69 8.43 14.76 -21.51
C ASP A 69 8.29 13.86 -22.74
N ARG A 70 7.12 13.21 -22.91
CA ARG A 70 6.80 12.40 -24.08
C ARG A 70 6.76 13.25 -25.37
N ALA A 71 6.16 14.43 -25.32
CA ALA A 71 6.15 15.39 -26.42
C ALA A 71 7.55 15.81 -26.86
N LYS A 72 8.44 16.14 -25.90
CA LYS A 72 9.83 16.48 -26.21
C LYS A 72 10.60 15.33 -26.84
N ALA A 73 10.34 14.09 -26.41
CA ALA A 73 10.99 12.90 -26.97
C ALA A 73 10.63 12.67 -28.44
N VAL A 74 9.40 13.03 -28.86
CA VAL A 74 8.94 12.98 -30.26
C VAL A 74 9.22 14.29 -31.03
N GLY A 75 9.98 15.22 -30.43
CA GLY A 75 10.41 16.47 -31.08
C GLY A 75 9.37 17.59 -31.09
N ILE A 76 8.30 17.48 -30.29
CA ILE A 76 7.26 18.50 -30.14
C ILE A 76 7.61 19.40 -28.93
N ASP A 77 7.64 20.73 -29.13
CA ASP A 77 7.80 21.67 -28.02
C ASP A 77 6.45 21.92 -27.31
N PRO A 78 6.28 21.53 -26.03
CA PRO A 78 5.01 21.68 -25.30
C PRO A 78 4.70 23.13 -24.87
N SER A 79 5.64 24.06 -25.03
CA SER A 79 5.52 25.43 -24.52
C SER A 79 4.44 26.23 -25.28
N GLY A 80 3.29 26.45 -24.63
CA GLY A 80 2.20 27.27 -25.18
C GLY A 80 1.10 26.50 -25.93
N MET A 81 1.09 25.16 -25.89
CA MET A 81 -0.01 24.34 -26.39
C MET A 81 -0.99 23.93 -25.28
N ALA A 82 -2.27 23.80 -25.63
CA ALA A 82 -3.27 23.22 -24.75
C ALA A 82 -3.04 21.69 -24.61
N VAL A 83 -3.28 21.16 -23.41
CA VAL A 83 -3.01 19.75 -23.05
C VAL A 83 -3.70 18.77 -24.02
N ASP A 84 -4.96 19.06 -24.40
CA ASP A 84 -5.75 18.23 -25.31
C ASP A 84 -5.20 18.18 -26.76
N GLU A 85 -4.56 19.27 -27.21
CA GLU A 85 -3.94 19.32 -28.54
C GLU A 85 -2.60 18.60 -28.56
N LEU A 86 -1.85 18.72 -27.46
CA LEU A 86 -0.57 18.05 -27.29
C LEU A 86 -0.76 16.53 -27.31
N GLU A 87 -1.76 16.01 -26.59
CA GLU A 87 -2.08 14.58 -26.56
C GLU A 87 -2.37 14.02 -27.96
N LYS A 88 -3.18 14.73 -28.76
CA LYS A 88 -3.51 14.31 -30.14
C LYS A 88 -2.29 14.30 -31.06
N LYS A 89 -1.42 15.31 -30.95
CA LYS A 89 -0.21 15.40 -31.78
C LYS A 89 0.84 14.36 -31.40
N VAL A 90 1.01 14.10 -30.10
CA VAL A 90 1.89 13.05 -29.60
C VAL A 90 1.41 11.68 -30.05
N ALA A 91 0.12 11.36 -29.86
CA ALA A 91 -0.45 10.07 -30.26
C ALA A 91 -0.33 9.82 -31.77
N ALA A 92 -0.56 10.85 -32.60
CA ALA A 92 -0.41 10.73 -34.05
C ALA A 92 1.04 10.45 -34.46
N LEU A 93 2.02 11.12 -33.84
CA LEU A 93 3.44 10.92 -34.15
C LEU A 93 3.97 9.59 -33.62
N GLU A 94 3.50 9.13 -32.45
CA GLU A 94 3.83 7.80 -31.93
C GLU A 94 3.33 6.68 -32.85
N SER A 95 2.08 6.79 -33.35
CA SER A 95 1.53 5.78 -34.27
C SER A 95 2.28 5.68 -35.61
N LEU A 96 2.97 6.75 -36.03
CA LEU A 96 3.78 6.75 -37.24
C LEU A 96 5.20 6.23 -37.00
N ALA A 97 5.71 6.32 -35.77
CA ALA A 97 7.03 5.82 -35.39
C ALA A 97 7.05 4.31 -35.10
N ASP A 98 5.91 3.72 -34.73
CA ASP A 98 5.76 2.26 -34.52
C ASP A 98 5.56 1.48 -35.85
N GLU A 99 5.29 2.16 -36.97
CA GLU A 99 5.12 1.55 -38.30
C GLU A 99 6.41 1.49 -39.15
N GLU A 100 7.57 1.87 -38.59
CA GLU A 100 8.90 1.79 -39.23
C GLU A 100 9.83 0.81 -38.51
#